data_AF-A0A3M6HZ38-F1
#
_entry.id   AF-A0A3M6HZ38-F1
#
_cell.length_a   1.000
_cell.length_b   1.000
_cell.length_c   1.000
_cell.angle_alpha   90.00
_cell.angle_beta   90.00
_cell.angle_gamma   90.00
#
_symmetry.space_group_name_H-M   'P 1'
#
loop_
_entity.id
_entity.type
_entity.pdbx_description
1 polymer ?
#
loop_
_entity_poly.entity_id
_entity_poly.type
_entity_poly.pdbx_seq_one_letter_code
_entity_poly.pdbx_strand_id
1 'polypeptide(L)' 'MALDYASVSTRIQAFAEQAQFQLVETFAERLAEVLMSEFNIPWLRLKLTKPGAVAAAAGVGVEIERGCR' A
#
# COMPACT_ATOMS: atom_id res chain seq x y z
N MET A 1 3.85 -21.88 -7.99
CA MET A 1 4.00 -20.60 -8.71
C MET A 1 4.07 -19.55 -7.62
N ALA A 2 5.26 -19.02 -7.35
CA ALA A 2 5.47 -18.09 -6.23
C ALA A 2 5.06 -16.68 -6.64
N LEU A 3 4.50 -15.90 -5.71
CA LEU A 3 4.22 -14.49 -5.94
C LEU A 3 5.55 -13.75 -6.14
N ASP A 4 5.74 -13.11 -7.30
CA ASP A 4 6.95 -12.35 -7.61
C ASP A 4 6.99 -11.04 -6.80
N TYR A 5 7.58 -11.12 -5.61
CA TYR A 5 7.76 -10.00 -4.70
C TYR A 5 8.53 -8.84 -5.35
N ALA A 6 9.41 -9.14 -6.31
CA ALA A 6 10.15 -8.14 -7.07
C ALA A 6 9.20 -7.26 -7.91
N SER A 7 8.29 -7.88 -8.67
CA SER A 7 7.29 -7.16 -9.47
C SER A 7 6.34 -6.35 -8.60
N VAL A 8 5.90 -6.90 -7.47
CA VAL A 8 5.07 -6.19 -6.49
C VAL A 8 5.82 -4.95 -5.95
N SER A 9 7.08 -5.12 -5.56
CA SER A 9 7.90 -4.03 -5.01
C SER A 9 8.16 -2.90 -6.02
N THR A 10 8.48 -3.25 -7.27
CA THR A 10 8.64 -2.28 -8.36
C THR A 10 7.33 -1.54 -8.62
N ARG A 11 6.21 -2.25 -8.60
CA ARG A 11 4.89 -1.64 -8.80
C ARG A 11 4.53 -0.66 -7.70
N ILE A 12 4.81 -1.01 -6.44
CA ILE A 12 4.61 -0.13 -5.28
C ILE A 12 5.46 1.14 -5.42
N GLN A 13 6.73 1.01 -5.78
CA GLN A 13 7.62 2.17 -6.00
C GLN A 13 7.12 3.07 -7.12
N ALA A 14 6.82 2.51 -8.29
CA ALA A 14 6.29 3.29 -9.42
C ALA A 14 4.98 3.99 -9.06
N PHE A 15 4.10 3.31 -8.31
CA PHE A 15 2.87 3.91 -7.81
C PHE A 15 3.17 5.04 -6.81
N ALA A 16 4.08 4.84 -5.86
CA ALA A 16 4.51 5.84 -4.88
C ALA A 16 5.18 7.08 -5.49
N GLU A 17 5.92 6.94 -6.59
CA GLU A 17 6.55 8.05 -7.29
C GLU A 17 5.55 8.90 -8.10
N GLN A 18 4.54 8.26 -8.70
CA GLN A 18 3.46 8.95 -9.41
C GLN A 18 2.42 9.54 -8.46
N ALA A 19 2.37 9.02 -7.24
CA ALA A 19 1.44 9.31 -6.17
C ALA A 19 1.73 10.64 -5.46
N GLN A 20 1.25 11.75 -6.01
CA GLN A 20 1.18 13.02 -5.29
C GLN A 20 -0.10 13.09 -4.42
N PHE A 21 -0.32 12.12 -3.53
CA PHE A 21 -1.56 12.08 -2.73
C PHE A 21 -1.49 13.01 -1.52
N GLN A 22 -2.58 13.76 -1.32
CA GLN A 22 -2.80 14.59 -0.13
C GLN A 22 -3.15 13.75 1.11
N LEU A 23 -3.68 12.53 0.92
CA LEU A 23 -4.15 11.64 1.98
C LEU A 23 -3.57 10.22 1.82
N VAL A 24 -3.04 9.67 2.91
CA VAL A 24 -2.43 8.32 2.96
C VAL A 24 -3.46 7.20 2.82
N GLU A 25 -4.72 7.47 3.15
CA GLU A 25 -5.84 6.52 3.06
C GLU A 25 -6.15 6.16 1.61
N THR A 26 -6.33 7.17 0.74
CA THR A 26 -6.60 6.97 -0.69
C THR A 26 -5.45 6.26 -1.39
N PHE A 27 -4.21 6.59 -1.01
CA PHE A 27 -3.03 5.92 -1.54
C PHE A 27 -3.03 4.44 -1.19
N ALA A 28 -3.25 4.09 0.08
CA ALA A 28 -3.27 2.71 0.54
C ALA A 28 -4.36 1.91 -0.18
N GLU A 29 -5.57 2.45 -0.28
CA GLU A 29 -6.70 1.77 -0.91
C GLU A 29 -6.47 1.51 -2.40
N ARG A 30 -5.98 2.51 -3.14
CA ARG A 30 -5.68 2.35 -4.57
C ARG A 30 -4.54 1.39 -4.83
N LEU A 31 -3.49 1.45 -4.01
CA LEU A 31 -2.37 0.52 -4.12
C LEU A 31 -2.82 -0.92 -3.86
N ALA A 32 -3.65 -1.15 -2.84
CA ALA A 32 -4.22 -2.47 -2.57
C ALA A 32 -5.06 -2.99 -3.74
N GLU A 33 -5.97 -2.16 -4.29
CA GLU A 33 -6.81 -2.52 -5.42
C GLU A 33 -5.98 -2.92 -6.66
N VAL A 34 -4.95 -2.13 -7.00
CA VAL A 34 -4.04 -2.41 -8.12
C VAL A 34 -3.29 -3.73 -7.90
N LEU A 35 -2.73 -3.96 -6.70
CA LEU A 35 -2.00 -5.18 -6.40
C LEU A 35 -2.89 -6.42 -6.42
N MET A 36 -4.11 -6.34 -5.86
CA MET A 36 -5.05 -7.46 -5.92
C MET A 36 -5.49 -7.75 -7.36
N SER A 37 -5.75 -6.72 -8.15
CA SER A 37 -6.21 -6.87 -9.53
C SER A 37 -5.11 -7.40 -10.46
N GLU A 38 -3.87 -6.94 -10.33
CA GLU A 38 -2.78 -7.38 -11.21
C GLU A 38 -2.18 -8.74 -10.82
N PHE A 39 -2.05 -8.99 -9.51
CA PHE A 39 -1.42 -10.22 -9.01
C PHE A 39 -2.44 -11.26 -8.54
N ASN A 40 -3.74 -10.98 -8.75
CA ASN A 40 -4.87 -11.84 -8.40
C ASN A 40 -4.82 -12.33 -6.93
N ILE A 41 -4.35 -11.47 -6.03
CA ILE A 41 -4.06 -11.80 -4.64
C ILE A 41 -5.38 -11.95 -3.87
N PRO A 42 -5.66 -13.12 -3.25
CA PRO A 42 -6.91 -13.34 -2.53
C PRO A 42 -7.00 -12.54 -1.22
N TRP A 43 -5.84 -12.21 -0.62
CA TRP A 43 -5.74 -11.43 0.60
C TRP A 43 -4.40 -10.68 0.68
N LEU A 44 -4.45 -9.39 1.00
CA LEU A 44 -3.29 -8.56 1.30
C LEU A 44 -3.54 -7.67 2.52
N ARG A 45 -2.47 -7.41 3.25
CA ARG A 45 -2.43 -6.43 4.34
C ARG A 45 -1.37 -5.39 4.05
N LEU A 46 -1.78 -4.12 4.01
CA LEU A 46 -0.92 -3.00 3.67
C LEU A 46 -0.84 -2.04 4.85
N LYS A 47 0.37 -1.82 5.35
CA LYS A 47 0.66 -0.88 6.44
C LYS A 47 1.48 0.27 5.90
N LEU A 48 0.88 1.45 5.82
CA LEU A 48 1.56 2.67 5.44
C LEU A 48 1.84 3.49 6.68
N THR A 49 3.10 3.84 6.92
CA THR A 49 3.48 4.71 8.05
C THR A 49 4.13 5.96 7.49
N LYS A 50 3.62 7.14 7.85
CA LYS A 50 4.24 8.43 7.54
C LYS A 50 4.98 8.91 8.80
N PRO A 51 6.28 8.59 8.94
CA PRO A 51 7.07 9.11 10.04
C PRO A 51 7.14 10.63 9.92
N GLY A 52 6.80 11.36 10.99
CA GLY A 52 6.88 12.82 11.03
C GLY A 52 5.65 13.60 10.53
N ALA A 53 4.52 12.95 10.23
CA ALA A 53 3.28 13.68 9.89
C ALA A 53 2.70 14.47 11.08
N VAL A 54 2.94 14.01 12.31
CA VAL A 54 2.48 14.66 13.55
C VAL A 54 3.65 14.66 14.53
N ALA A 55 4.11 15.84 14.93
CA ALA A 55 5.24 16.01 15.85
C ALA A 55 5.02 15.38 17.24
N ALA A 56 3.77 15.07 17.60
CA ALA A 56 3.37 14.48 18.88
C ALA A 56 3.25 12.94 18.87
N ALA A 57 3.40 12.27 17.72
CA ALA A 57 3.28 10.81 17.62
C ALA A 57 4.51 10.20 16.92
N ALA A 58 4.96 9.03 17.37
CA ALA A 58 6.13 8.33 16.81
C ALA A 58 5.98 7.99 15.30
N GLY A 59 4.76 8.05 14.78
CA GLY A 59 4.43 7.97 13.36
C GLY A 59 2.92 7.84 13.21
N VAL A 60 2.33 8.53 12.24
CA VAL A 60 0.91 8.36 11.92
C VAL A 60 0.83 7.57 10.63
N GLY A 61 -0.01 6.55 10.62
CA GLY A 61 -0.10 5.61 9.51
C GLY A 61 -1.49 5.03 9.40
N VAL A 62 -1.73 4.36 8.28
CA VAL A 62 -2.95 3.61 8.00
C VAL A 62 -2.59 2.16 7.78
N GLU A 63 -3.36 1.27 8.38
CA GLU A 63 -3.28 -0.17 8.11
C GLU A 63 -4.60 -0.59 7.51
N ILE A 64 -4.54 -1.19 6.32
CA ILE A 64 -5.70 -1.73 5.63
C ILE A 64 -5.49 -3.20 5.33
N GLU A 65 -6.57 -3.95 5.38
CA GLU A 65 -6.61 -5.35 4.99
C GLU A 65 -7.69 -5.52 3.92
N ARG A 66 -7.36 -6.24 2.85
CA ARG A 66 -8.27 -6.46 1.72
C ARG A 66 -8.15 -7.91 1.28
N GLY A 67 -9.29 -8.61 1.19
CA GLY A 67 -9.34 -10.01 0.80
C GLY A 67 -10.55 -10.73 1.37
N CYS A 68 -10.86 -11.88 0.78
CA CYS A 68 -11.86 -12.81 1.31
C CYS A 68 -11.13 -14.11 1.66
N ARG A 69 -11.23 -14.53 2.92
CA ARG A 69 -10.62 -15.77 3.42
C ARG A 69 -11.48 -16.98 3.08
#